data_AF-B1HYK1-F1
#
_entry.id   AF-B1HYK1-F1
#
_cell.length_a   1.000
_cell.length_b   1.000
_cell.length_c   1.000
_cell.angle_alpha   90.00
_cell.angle_beta   90.00
_cell.angle_gamma   90.00
#
_symmetry.space_group_name_H-M   'P 1'
#
loop_
_entity.id
_entity.type
_entity.pdbx_description
1 polymer ?
#
loop_
_entity_poly.entity_id
_entity_poly.type
_entity_poly.pdbx_seq_one_letter_code
_entity_poly.pdbx_strand_id
1 'polypeptide(L)'
;MKTNILNIQEEAKKIVEKVAYIYQYHTREDFIGLIVHGSVVKGGIIPGSSDIDFHLYLKETAFEKQGILPLELYLKIHRDLSKIDIKPFRYIQCDALTDKLPEGFIGPVPGTYQIVAGRLPVEEASNGQLKQTALQSLNDLTDVPKYFSTLLDHGKERLTRVVRLLNTQVSPTIYHVLTLIHQDAIAIWQMPKNKAIHLLPEEMKKFAIQFYECAKRYYPDEISVNDALGMIENGAKFFESVNFWFKRNESKIISQCFSTNGRLN
;
A
#
# COMPACT_ATOMS: atom_id res chain seq x y z
N MET A 1 -24.43 9.21 17.07
CA MET A 1 -23.26 8.53 16.48
C MET A 1 -22.05 8.88 17.32
N LYS A 2 -21.34 7.89 17.89
CA LYS A 2 -20.06 8.15 18.56
C LYS A 2 -19.03 8.46 17.48
N THR A 3 -18.52 9.69 17.47
CA THR A 3 -17.41 10.10 16.61
C THR A 3 -16.19 9.29 17.06
N ASN A 4 -15.81 8.26 16.30
CA ASN A 4 -14.49 7.65 16.46
C ASN A 4 -13.47 8.79 16.27
N ILE A 5 -12.65 9.05 17.28
CA ILE A 5 -11.56 10.01 17.15
C ILE A 5 -10.58 9.38 16.17
N LEU A 6 -10.60 9.87 14.93
CA LEU A 6 -9.65 9.44 13.92
C LEU A 6 -8.24 9.79 14.39
N ASN A 7 -7.41 8.78 14.63
CA ASN A 7 -5.99 8.96 14.95
C ASN A 7 -5.19 9.07 13.65
N ILE A 8 -5.53 10.06 12.83
CA ILE A 8 -4.86 10.39 11.57
C ILE A 8 -4.51 11.88 11.59
N GLN A 9 -3.56 12.31 10.77
CA GLN A 9 -3.19 13.72 10.68
C GLN A 9 -4.41 14.60 10.39
N GLU A 10 -4.49 15.78 11.02
CA GLU A 10 -5.67 16.64 10.97
C GLU A 10 -6.00 17.09 9.54
N GLU A 11 -4.99 17.26 8.69
CA GLU A 11 -5.13 17.55 7.27
C GLU A 11 -5.81 16.40 6.51
N ALA A 12 -5.46 15.15 6.83
CA ALA A 12 -6.07 13.97 6.23
C ALA A 12 -7.52 13.78 6.69
N LYS A 13 -7.81 14.13 7.95
CA LYS A 13 -9.12 13.95 8.58
C LYS A 13 -10.25 14.61 7.80
N LYS A 14 -10.06 15.86 7.38
CA LYS A 14 -11.06 16.61 6.60
C LYS A 14 -11.32 15.98 5.22
N ILE A 15 -10.29 15.42 4.59
CA ILE A 15 -10.42 14.73 3.31
C ILE A 15 -11.18 13.41 3.52
N VAL A 16 -10.76 12.62 4.52
CA VAL A 16 -11.37 11.34 4.88
C VAL A 16 -12.86 11.48 5.21
N GLU A 17 -13.26 12.49 5.98
CA GLU A 17 -14.66 12.76 6.31
C GLU A 17 -15.51 13.05 5.06
N LYS A 18 -14.98 13.86 4.13
CA LYS A 18 -15.67 14.16 2.85
C LYS A 18 -15.78 12.92 1.96
N VAL A 19 -14.70 12.14 1.86
CA VAL A 19 -14.68 10.89 1.10
C VAL A 19 -15.69 9.88 1.67
N ALA A 20 -15.72 9.73 3.00
CA ALA A 20 -16.68 8.86 3.67
C ALA A 20 -18.12 9.27 3.39
N TYR A 21 -18.43 10.56 3.47
CA TYR A 21 -19.74 11.08 3.12
C TYR A 21 -20.13 10.77 1.67
N ILE A 22 -19.23 11.00 0.70
CA ILE A 22 -19.49 10.75 -0.73
C ILE A 22 -19.77 9.27 -0.97
N TYR A 23 -18.93 8.37 -0.46
CA TYR A 23 -19.16 6.93 -0.65
C TYR A 23 -20.48 6.48 -0.03
N GLN A 24 -20.75 6.85 1.22
CA GLN A 24 -22.03 6.52 1.88
C GLN A 24 -23.25 7.06 1.12
N TYR A 25 -23.18 8.31 0.65
CA TYR A 25 -24.28 8.96 -0.05
C TYR A 25 -24.66 8.24 -1.35
N HIS A 26 -23.65 7.82 -2.12
CA HIS A 26 -23.86 7.18 -3.42
C HIS A 26 -24.18 5.69 -3.32
N THR A 27 -23.67 4.98 -2.30
CA THR A 27 -23.88 3.52 -2.17
C THR A 27 -25.03 3.14 -1.23
N ARG A 28 -25.51 4.06 -0.39
CA ARG A 28 -26.75 3.95 0.39
C ARG A 28 -26.92 2.60 1.11
N GLU A 29 -27.96 1.86 0.76
CA GLU A 29 -28.37 0.60 1.38
C GLU A 29 -27.40 -0.55 1.11
N ASP A 30 -26.54 -0.44 0.09
CA ASP A 30 -25.47 -1.40 -0.15
C ASP A 30 -24.21 -1.11 0.67
N PHE A 31 -24.12 0.04 1.33
CA PHE A 31 -22.96 0.39 2.16
C PHE A 31 -22.83 -0.55 3.37
N ILE A 32 -21.65 -1.19 3.52
CA ILE A 32 -21.32 -1.99 4.71
C ILE A 32 -20.31 -1.25 5.59
N GLY A 33 -19.24 -0.74 4.99
CA GLY A 33 -18.22 -0.02 5.72
C GLY A 33 -17.15 0.58 4.85
N LEU A 34 -16.39 1.48 5.45
CA LEU A 34 -15.26 2.14 4.83
C LEU A 34 -14.12 2.17 5.84
N ILE A 35 -12.96 1.71 5.41
CA ILE A 35 -11.72 1.88 6.17
C ILE A 35 -10.79 2.81 5.40
N VAL A 36 -10.01 3.59 6.14
CA VAL A 36 -8.80 4.26 5.63
C VAL A 36 -7.58 3.47 6.09
N HIS A 37 -6.58 3.31 5.25
CA HIS A 37 -5.36 2.57 5.55
C HIS A 37 -4.12 3.25 4.95
N GLY A 38 -2.99 2.54 4.94
CA GLY A 38 -1.77 3.02 4.31
C GLY A 38 -1.02 4.06 5.16
N SER A 39 -0.31 4.97 4.48
CA SER A 39 0.60 5.91 5.15
C SER A 39 -0.10 6.96 6.00
N VAL A 40 -1.38 7.23 5.74
CA VAL A 40 -2.19 8.16 6.53
C VAL A 40 -2.44 7.67 7.95
N VAL A 41 -2.58 6.35 8.12
CA VAL A 41 -2.78 5.72 9.44
C VAL A 41 -1.44 5.41 10.10
N LYS A 42 -0.49 4.84 9.35
CA LYS A 42 0.79 4.36 9.89
C LYS A 42 1.84 5.46 10.06
N GLY A 43 1.66 6.61 9.42
CA GLY A 43 2.68 7.64 9.30
C GLY A 43 3.73 7.34 8.21
N GLY A 44 4.71 8.24 8.09
CA GLY A 44 5.70 8.20 7.01
C GLY A 44 5.18 8.75 5.67
N ILE A 45 4.26 9.73 5.74
CA ILE A 45 3.74 10.48 4.59
C ILE A 45 4.87 11.24 3.90
N ILE A 46 4.87 11.19 2.57
CA ILE A 46 5.74 12.00 1.72
C ILE A 46 4.83 12.96 0.94
N PRO A 47 4.86 14.28 1.21
CA PRO A 47 4.06 15.27 0.48
C PRO A 47 4.22 15.15 -1.04
N GLY A 48 3.12 15.26 -1.78
CA GLY A 48 3.10 15.10 -3.24
C GLY A 48 3.23 13.67 -3.75
N SER A 49 3.62 12.72 -2.89
CA SER A 49 3.82 11.31 -3.23
C SER A 49 2.73 10.41 -2.66
N SER A 50 2.47 10.53 -1.35
CA SER A 50 1.57 9.68 -0.60
C SER A 50 0.12 9.88 -1.02
N ASP A 51 -0.60 8.76 -1.08
CA ASP A 51 -2.02 8.70 -1.37
C ASP A 51 -2.82 8.54 -0.04
N ILE A 52 -4.14 8.72 -0.12
CA ILE A 52 -5.09 8.33 0.92
C ILE A 52 -5.82 7.09 0.43
N ASP A 53 -5.52 5.97 1.06
CA ASP A 53 -5.97 4.65 0.62
C ASP A 53 -7.22 4.21 1.39
N PHE A 54 -8.22 3.71 0.68
CA PHE A 54 -9.48 3.24 1.23
C PHE A 54 -9.82 1.83 0.73
N HIS A 55 -10.47 1.05 1.59
CA HIS A 55 -11.31 -0.06 1.13
C HIS A 55 -12.77 0.26 1.44
N LEU A 56 -13.60 0.25 0.40
CA LEU A 56 -15.04 0.43 0.47
C LEU A 56 -15.72 -0.93 0.39
N TYR A 57 -16.33 -1.36 1.49
CA TYR A 57 -17.05 -2.62 1.58
C TYR A 57 -18.53 -2.41 1.29
N LEU A 58 -19.04 -3.15 0.31
CA LEU A 58 -20.42 -3.09 -0.15
C LEU A 58 -21.07 -4.48 -0.18
N LYS A 59 -22.40 -4.52 -0.20
CA LYS A 59 -23.13 -5.75 -0.47
C LYS A 59 -22.84 -6.25 -1.89
N GLU A 60 -22.89 -7.56 -2.08
CA GLU A 60 -22.72 -8.19 -3.40
C GLU A 60 -23.71 -7.63 -4.45
N THR A 61 -24.91 -7.20 -4.00
CA THR A 61 -25.94 -6.55 -4.84
C THR A 61 -25.51 -5.24 -5.49
N ALA A 62 -24.47 -4.58 -4.99
CA ALA A 62 -23.93 -3.35 -5.58
C ALA A 62 -23.09 -3.59 -6.83
N PHE A 63 -22.68 -4.84 -7.09
CA PHE A 63 -21.74 -5.18 -8.16
C PHE A 63 -22.46 -5.83 -9.33
N GLU A 64 -21.94 -5.58 -10.54
CA GLU A 64 -22.27 -6.33 -11.74
C GLU A 64 -21.62 -7.73 -11.71
N LYS A 65 -22.02 -8.62 -12.62
CA LYS A 65 -21.56 -10.02 -12.66
C LYS A 65 -20.03 -10.17 -12.76
N GLN A 66 -19.35 -9.16 -13.28
CA GLN A 66 -17.90 -9.11 -13.42
C GLN A 66 -17.18 -8.64 -12.15
N GLY A 67 -17.90 -8.39 -11.05
CA GLY A 67 -17.34 -7.92 -9.80
C GLY A 67 -16.95 -6.43 -9.82
N ILE A 68 -17.55 -5.64 -10.71
CA ILE A 68 -17.31 -4.19 -10.82
C ILE A 68 -18.58 -3.42 -10.44
N LEU A 69 -18.42 -2.19 -9.95
CA LEU A 69 -19.58 -1.31 -9.75
C LEU A 69 -20.16 -0.85 -11.09
N PRO A 70 -21.48 -0.56 -11.15
CA PRO A 70 -22.10 0.03 -12.32
C PRO A 70 -21.37 1.32 -12.74
N LEU A 71 -21.16 1.51 -14.05
CA LEU A 71 -20.44 2.68 -14.58
C LEU A 71 -21.01 4.00 -14.09
N GLU A 72 -22.34 4.13 -14.02
CA GLU A 72 -22.99 5.35 -13.53
C GLU A 72 -22.59 5.69 -12.09
N LEU A 73 -22.39 4.68 -11.24
CA LEU A 73 -21.98 4.86 -9.86
C LEU A 73 -20.55 5.40 -9.80
N TYR A 74 -19.62 4.81 -10.58
CA TYR A 74 -18.26 5.34 -10.71
C TYR A 74 -18.25 6.81 -11.16
N LEU A 75 -19.03 7.16 -12.18
CA LEU A 75 -19.08 8.52 -12.70
C LEU A 75 -19.63 9.54 -11.68
N LYS A 76 -20.68 9.17 -10.94
CA LYS A 76 -21.27 10.02 -9.89
C LYS A 76 -20.30 10.24 -8.73
N ILE A 77 -19.70 9.17 -8.22
CA ILE A 77 -18.70 9.21 -7.16
C ILE A 77 -17.50 10.05 -7.60
N HIS A 78 -16.93 9.78 -8.78
CA HIS A 78 -15.74 10.50 -9.24
C HIS A 78 -15.98 12.00 -9.41
N ARG A 79 -17.16 12.39 -9.90
CA ARG A 79 -17.54 13.81 -10.03
C ARG A 79 -17.57 14.54 -8.69
N ASP A 80 -17.90 13.87 -7.60
CA ASP A 80 -17.91 14.49 -6.28
C ASP A 80 -16.53 14.42 -5.62
N LEU A 81 -15.78 13.33 -5.79
CA LEU A 81 -14.40 13.23 -5.32
C LEU A 81 -13.49 14.29 -5.96
N SER A 82 -13.69 14.61 -7.23
CA SER A 82 -12.89 15.62 -7.94
C SER A 82 -13.04 17.05 -7.42
N LYS A 83 -14.02 17.29 -6.55
CA LYS A 83 -14.25 18.60 -5.89
C LYS A 83 -13.46 18.75 -4.60
N ILE A 84 -12.80 17.70 -4.12
CA ILE A 84 -12.02 17.72 -2.88
C ILE A 84 -10.60 18.23 -3.19
N ASP A 85 -10.16 19.26 -2.46
CA ASP A 85 -8.72 19.58 -2.40
C ASP A 85 -8.02 18.50 -1.55
N ILE A 86 -7.16 17.74 -2.22
CA ILE A 86 -6.47 16.58 -1.63
C ILE A 86 -5.05 16.90 -1.17
N LYS A 87 -4.57 18.14 -1.31
CA LYS A 87 -3.24 18.51 -0.82
C LYS A 87 -3.10 18.23 0.69
N PRO A 88 -1.93 17.77 1.16
CA PRO A 88 -0.68 17.53 0.42
C PRO A 88 -0.56 16.13 -0.20
N PHE A 89 -1.64 15.34 -0.24
CA PHE A 89 -1.67 14.00 -0.83
C PHE A 89 -1.78 14.07 -2.35
N ARG A 90 -1.38 13.00 -3.05
CA ARG A 90 -1.52 12.94 -4.51
C ARG A 90 -2.88 12.41 -4.94
N TYR A 91 -3.36 11.33 -4.33
CA TYR A 91 -4.62 10.71 -4.74
C TYR A 91 -5.50 10.31 -3.56
N ILE A 92 -6.80 10.23 -3.85
CA ILE A 92 -7.74 9.37 -3.14
C ILE A 92 -7.76 8.06 -3.92
N GLN A 93 -7.30 6.96 -3.31
CA GLN A 93 -7.31 5.63 -3.89
C GLN A 93 -8.32 4.77 -3.14
N CYS A 94 -9.12 4.00 -3.86
CA CYS A 94 -10.14 3.18 -3.23
C CYS A 94 -10.36 1.89 -4.02
N ASP A 95 -10.33 0.77 -3.31
CA ASP A 95 -10.78 -0.52 -3.81
C ASP A 95 -12.17 -0.81 -3.27
N ALA A 96 -13.11 -1.11 -4.17
CA ALA A 96 -14.46 -1.54 -3.82
C ALA A 96 -14.48 -3.07 -3.68
N LEU A 97 -14.87 -3.56 -2.51
CA LEU A 97 -14.86 -4.98 -2.15
C LEU A 97 -16.23 -5.41 -1.65
N THR A 98 -16.54 -6.70 -1.77
CA THR A 98 -17.71 -7.28 -1.10
C THR A 98 -17.37 -7.58 0.38
N ASP A 99 -18.31 -8.16 1.12
CA ASP A 99 -18.05 -8.70 2.47
C ASP A 99 -17.23 -10.00 2.46
N LYS A 100 -16.76 -10.43 1.29
CA LYS A 100 -15.85 -11.56 1.10
C LYS A 100 -14.62 -11.10 0.33
N LEU A 101 -13.45 -11.47 0.81
CA LEU A 101 -12.21 -11.18 0.09
C LEU A 101 -12.10 -12.07 -1.16
N PRO A 102 -11.53 -11.57 -2.26
CA PRO A 102 -11.16 -12.41 -3.39
C PRO A 102 -10.21 -13.54 -2.97
N GLU A 103 -10.21 -14.64 -3.73
CA GLU A 103 -9.30 -15.76 -3.46
C GLU A 103 -7.83 -15.32 -3.47
N GLY A 104 -7.06 -15.75 -2.46
CA GLY A 104 -5.66 -15.37 -2.29
C GLY A 104 -5.41 -14.02 -1.62
N PHE A 105 -6.45 -13.21 -1.39
CA PHE A 105 -6.32 -11.95 -0.66
C PHE A 105 -6.42 -12.19 0.85
N ILE A 106 -5.71 -11.36 1.61
CA ILE A 106 -5.73 -11.37 3.08
C ILE A 106 -6.44 -10.10 3.56
N GLY A 107 -6.97 -10.15 4.78
CA GLY A 107 -7.68 -9.01 5.36
C GLY A 107 -6.76 -7.83 5.69
N PRO A 108 -7.34 -6.69 6.12
CA PRO A 108 -6.57 -5.57 6.63
C PRO A 108 -5.67 -6.00 7.79
N VAL A 109 -4.45 -5.46 7.85
CA VAL A 109 -3.53 -5.79 8.94
C VAL A 109 -3.95 -5.08 10.22
N PRO A 110 -4.06 -5.76 11.37
CA PRO A 110 -4.45 -5.14 12.63
C PRO A 110 -3.62 -3.91 12.95
N GLY A 111 -4.29 -2.81 13.34
CA GLY A 111 -3.63 -1.55 13.71
C GLY A 111 -3.06 -0.72 12.55
N THR A 112 -3.27 -1.14 11.29
CA THR A 112 -2.80 -0.40 10.10
C THR A 112 -3.89 0.35 9.34
N TYR A 113 -5.12 0.30 9.84
CA TYR A 113 -6.30 0.93 9.26
C TYR A 113 -7.18 1.55 10.36
N GLN A 114 -8.14 2.37 9.96
CA GLN A 114 -9.21 2.86 10.82
C GLN A 114 -10.55 2.71 10.12
N ILE A 115 -11.57 2.26 10.86
CA ILE A 115 -12.95 2.28 10.39
C ILE A 115 -13.46 3.72 10.48
N VAL A 116 -13.67 4.34 9.33
CA VAL A 116 -14.13 5.72 9.23
C VAL A 116 -15.66 5.79 9.14
N ALA A 117 -16.28 4.71 8.67
CA ALA A 117 -17.72 4.56 8.58
C ALA A 117 -18.15 3.09 8.55
N GLY A 118 -19.31 2.77 9.11
CA GLY A 118 -19.87 1.41 9.11
C GLY A 118 -19.05 0.42 9.94
N ARG A 119 -18.75 -0.76 9.37
CA ARG A 119 -18.00 -1.84 10.03
C ARG A 119 -16.98 -2.50 9.08
N LEU A 120 -15.97 -3.16 9.63
CA LEU A 120 -15.14 -4.10 8.86
C LEU A 120 -15.88 -5.44 8.73
N PRO A 121 -16.17 -5.94 7.52
CA PRO A 121 -16.93 -7.18 7.36
C PRO A 121 -16.07 -8.43 7.17
N VAL A 122 -14.76 -8.28 7.06
CA VAL A 122 -13.79 -9.36 6.81
C VAL A 122 -12.88 -9.52 8.02
N GLU A 123 -12.33 -10.72 8.21
CA GLU A 123 -11.34 -10.95 9.25
C GLU A 123 -10.04 -10.19 8.95
N GLU A 124 -9.33 -9.81 10.00
CA GLU A 124 -8.02 -9.18 9.87
C GLU A 124 -6.95 -10.22 9.48
N ALA A 125 -5.86 -9.76 8.84
CA ALA A 125 -4.76 -10.65 8.49
C ALA A 125 -4.04 -11.19 9.73
N SER A 126 -3.79 -12.50 9.71
CA SER A 126 -2.94 -13.17 10.70
C SER A 126 -1.45 -13.03 10.38
N ASN A 127 -0.62 -13.25 11.40
CA ASN A 127 0.84 -13.27 11.25
C ASN A 127 1.32 -14.30 10.20
N GLY A 128 0.70 -15.49 10.18
CA GLY A 128 1.04 -16.55 9.23
C GLY A 128 0.71 -16.18 7.79
N GLN A 129 -0.46 -15.60 7.57
CA GLN A 129 -0.87 -15.08 6.26
C GLN A 129 0.10 -14.02 5.75
N LEU A 130 0.52 -13.06 6.60
CA LEU A 130 1.50 -12.04 6.21
C LEU A 130 2.83 -12.63 5.78
N LYS A 131 3.32 -13.67 6.49
CA LYS A 131 4.55 -14.37 6.13
C LYS A 131 4.43 -15.13 4.82
N GLN A 132 3.30 -15.79 4.60
CA GLN A 132 3.04 -16.49 3.33
C GLN A 132 2.96 -15.51 2.15
N THR A 133 2.25 -14.39 2.30
CA THR A 133 2.19 -13.34 1.29
C THR A 133 3.59 -12.75 1.03
N ALA A 134 4.38 -12.49 2.07
CA ALA A 134 5.74 -11.99 1.91
C ALA A 134 6.65 -12.99 1.17
N LEU A 135 6.56 -14.28 1.46
CA LEU A 135 7.28 -15.32 0.71
C LEU A 135 6.92 -15.29 -0.78
N GLN A 136 5.63 -15.30 -1.09
CA GLN A 136 5.16 -15.27 -2.48
C GLN A 136 5.64 -14.00 -3.20
N SER A 137 5.45 -12.82 -2.58
CA SER A 137 5.84 -11.54 -3.18
C SER A 137 7.34 -11.41 -3.42
N LEU A 138 8.18 -11.94 -2.52
CA LEU A 138 9.64 -11.91 -2.73
C LEU A 138 10.10 -12.97 -3.73
N ASN A 139 9.43 -14.11 -3.83
CA ASN A 139 9.70 -15.10 -4.87
C ASN A 139 9.43 -14.56 -6.29
N ASP A 140 8.38 -13.75 -6.42
CA ASP A 140 7.96 -13.16 -7.70
C ASP A 140 8.66 -11.82 -8.01
N LEU A 141 9.57 -11.36 -7.13
CA LEU A 141 10.22 -10.08 -7.27
C LEU A 141 11.19 -10.08 -8.46
N THR A 142 11.03 -9.14 -9.36
CA THR A 142 11.95 -8.92 -10.49
C THR A 142 12.91 -7.78 -10.21
N ASP A 143 14.21 -7.95 -10.52
CA ASP A 143 15.23 -6.91 -10.32
C ASP A 143 14.93 -5.65 -11.13
N VAL A 144 14.53 -5.83 -12.39
CA VAL A 144 14.19 -4.76 -13.33
C VAL A 144 12.73 -4.92 -13.75
N PRO A 145 11.81 -4.09 -13.24
CA PRO A 145 10.41 -4.16 -13.61
C PRO A 145 10.18 -3.88 -15.10
N LYS A 146 9.24 -4.60 -15.73
CA LYS A 146 8.97 -4.49 -17.19
C LYS A 146 8.64 -3.06 -17.65
N TYR A 147 8.03 -2.25 -16.80
CA TYR A 147 7.67 -0.87 -17.14
C TYR A 147 8.88 0.06 -17.28
N PHE A 148 10.09 -0.36 -16.89
CA PHE A 148 11.32 0.40 -17.14
C PHE A 148 11.66 0.49 -18.63
N SER A 149 11.13 -0.40 -19.47
CA SER A 149 11.26 -0.28 -20.93
C SER A 149 10.75 1.07 -21.48
N THR A 150 9.82 1.71 -20.76
CA THR A 150 9.28 3.04 -21.12
C THR A 150 10.25 4.19 -20.86
N LEU A 151 11.40 3.97 -20.23
CA LEU A 151 12.44 4.98 -20.04
C LEU A 151 13.15 5.39 -21.33
N LEU A 152 12.98 4.61 -22.40
CA LEU A 152 13.42 4.98 -23.75
C LEU A 152 12.49 6.02 -24.39
N ASP A 153 11.29 6.22 -23.83
CA ASP A 153 10.33 7.21 -24.30
C ASP A 153 10.50 8.55 -23.56
N HIS A 154 10.21 9.66 -24.23
CA HIS A 154 10.22 11.00 -23.63
C HIS A 154 8.90 11.75 -23.86
N GLY A 155 8.53 12.63 -22.92
CA GLY A 155 7.38 13.54 -23.00
C GLY A 155 6.28 13.30 -21.95
N LYS A 156 5.54 14.37 -21.62
CA LYS A 156 4.48 14.40 -20.57
C LYS A 156 5.00 13.87 -19.21
N GLU A 157 4.09 13.41 -18.36
CA GLU A 157 4.35 12.87 -17.01
C GLU A 157 4.86 11.42 -17.00
N ARG A 158 5.52 10.96 -18.08
CA ARG A 158 5.96 9.56 -18.21
C ARG A 158 6.94 9.16 -17.10
N LEU A 159 7.95 10.00 -16.87
CA LEU A 159 8.95 9.76 -15.83
C LEU A 159 8.31 9.73 -14.44
N THR A 160 7.40 10.67 -14.16
CA THR A 160 6.60 10.70 -12.93
C THR A 160 5.80 9.41 -12.75
N ARG A 161 5.15 8.91 -13.80
CA ARG A 161 4.43 7.63 -13.75
C ARG A 161 5.35 6.46 -13.41
N VAL A 162 6.56 6.41 -13.99
CA VAL A 162 7.53 5.34 -13.69
C VAL A 162 7.95 5.36 -12.23
N VAL A 163 8.36 6.52 -11.69
CA VAL A 163 8.81 6.61 -10.29
C VAL A 163 7.66 6.37 -9.30
N ARG A 164 6.42 6.68 -9.68
CA ARG A 164 5.23 6.33 -8.89
C ARG A 164 4.99 4.83 -8.83
N LEU A 165 5.01 4.14 -9.98
CA LEU A 165 4.91 2.67 -10.02
C LEU A 165 6.02 2.00 -9.22
N LEU A 166 7.22 2.58 -9.27
CA LEU A 166 8.34 2.09 -8.49
C LEU A 166 8.11 2.28 -6.98
N ASN A 167 7.56 3.41 -6.54
CA ASN A 167 7.22 3.64 -5.13
C ASN A 167 6.17 2.65 -4.59
N THR A 168 5.20 2.24 -5.42
CA THR A 168 4.20 1.21 -5.06
C THR A 168 4.79 -0.19 -4.94
N GLN A 169 5.99 -0.43 -5.45
CA GLN A 169 6.71 -1.71 -5.32
C GLN A 169 7.78 -1.68 -4.23
N VAL A 170 8.60 -0.63 -4.17
CA VAL A 170 9.66 -0.48 -3.15
C VAL A 170 9.06 -0.51 -1.75
N SER A 171 7.96 0.22 -1.51
CA SER A 171 7.39 0.34 -0.16
C SER A 171 6.92 -1.02 0.38
N PRO A 172 6.08 -1.82 -0.32
CA PRO A 172 5.71 -3.15 0.15
C PRO A 172 6.89 -4.12 0.29
N THR A 173 7.85 -4.12 -0.64
CA THR A 173 9.02 -5.02 -0.59
C THR A 173 9.82 -4.85 0.71
N ILE A 174 9.95 -3.62 1.22
CA ILE A 174 10.58 -3.36 2.53
C ILE A 174 9.87 -4.13 3.65
N TYR A 175 8.54 -4.03 3.71
CA TYR A 175 7.76 -4.73 4.74
C TYR A 175 7.77 -6.24 4.56
N HIS A 176 7.80 -6.75 3.33
CA HIS A 176 7.90 -8.19 3.07
C HIS A 176 9.24 -8.76 3.56
N VAL A 177 10.36 -8.10 3.27
CA VAL A 177 11.67 -8.51 3.80
C VAL A 177 11.65 -8.57 5.33
N LEU A 178 11.18 -7.50 5.99
CA LEU A 178 11.14 -7.44 7.44
C LEU A 178 10.16 -8.46 8.05
N THR A 179 9.04 -8.74 7.38
CA THR A 179 8.08 -9.77 7.77
C THR A 179 8.73 -11.15 7.87
N LEU A 180 9.68 -11.46 6.99
CA LEU A 180 10.41 -12.74 6.99
C LEU A 180 11.57 -12.78 7.99
N ILE A 181 12.15 -11.62 8.33
CA ILE A 181 13.22 -11.51 9.32
C ILE A 181 12.67 -11.60 10.76
N HIS A 182 11.52 -10.98 11.01
CA HIS A 182 10.97 -10.84 12.35
C HIS A 182 9.89 -11.88 12.67
N GLN A 183 9.71 -12.17 13.96
CA GLN A 183 8.67 -13.11 14.40
C GLN A 183 7.27 -12.50 14.29
N ASP A 184 7.13 -11.25 14.71
CA ASP A 184 5.88 -10.50 14.71
C ASP A 184 5.79 -9.60 13.46
N ALA A 185 5.14 -10.12 12.42
CA ALA A 185 4.88 -9.41 11.17
C ALA A 185 3.87 -8.28 11.38
N ILE A 186 2.87 -8.45 12.25
CA ILE A 186 1.85 -7.42 12.50
C ILE A 186 2.54 -6.16 13.04
N ALA A 187 3.43 -6.30 14.01
CA ALA A 187 4.22 -5.18 14.54
C ALA A 187 5.06 -4.49 13.45
N ILE A 188 5.66 -5.25 12.53
CA ILE A 188 6.40 -4.70 11.39
C ILE A 188 5.50 -3.85 10.49
N TRP A 189 4.32 -4.36 10.14
CA TRP A 189 3.39 -3.66 9.26
C TRP A 189 2.75 -2.43 9.91
N GLN A 190 2.68 -2.35 11.23
CA GLN A 190 2.26 -1.17 11.99
C GLN A 190 3.32 -0.05 11.99
N MET A 191 4.59 -0.35 11.66
CA MET A 191 5.63 0.65 11.72
C MET A 191 5.48 1.74 10.64
N PRO A 192 5.78 3.00 10.97
CA PRO A 192 6.03 4.02 9.97
C PRO A 192 7.18 3.63 9.04
N LYS A 193 7.03 3.95 7.75
CA LYS A 193 7.99 3.58 6.69
C LYS A 193 9.43 4.03 6.98
N ASN A 194 9.61 5.24 7.51
CA ASN A 194 10.91 5.77 7.88
C ASN A 194 11.59 4.93 8.98
N LYS A 195 10.85 4.31 9.89
CA LYS A 195 11.40 3.40 10.90
C LYS A 195 11.71 2.02 10.29
N ALA A 196 10.80 1.49 9.48
CA ALA A 196 10.95 0.20 8.83
C ALA A 196 12.24 0.11 7.99
N ILE A 197 12.55 1.14 7.18
CA ILE A 197 13.77 1.19 6.36
C ILE A 197 15.03 0.95 7.19
N HIS A 198 15.11 1.49 8.40
CA HIS A 198 16.30 1.37 9.26
C HIS A 198 16.48 -0.03 9.85
N LEU A 199 15.48 -0.90 9.78
CA LEU A 199 15.57 -2.29 10.23
C LEU A 199 16.03 -3.26 9.12
N LEU A 200 16.13 -2.80 7.88
CA LEU A 200 16.60 -3.64 6.77
C LEU A 200 18.04 -4.12 6.98
N PRO A 201 18.45 -5.24 6.37
CA PRO A 201 19.85 -5.60 6.23
C PRO A 201 20.66 -4.49 5.53
N GLU A 202 21.91 -4.27 5.97
CA GLU A 202 22.76 -3.19 5.45
C GLU A 202 22.98 -3.23 3.93
N GLU A 203 23.03 -4.45 3.35
CA GLU A 203 23.23 -4.65 1.91
C GLU A 203 22.14 -3.99 1.04
N MET A 204 20.91 -3.89 1.54
CA MET A 204 19.78 -3.26 0.83
C MET A 204 19.33 -1.92 1.43
N LYS A 205 19.58 -1.70 2.73
CA LYS A 205 19.17 -0.49 3.47
C LYS A 205 19.63 0.79 2.80
N LYS A 206 20.90 0.85 2.37
CA LYS A 206 21.48 2.05 1.73
C LYS A 206 20.69 2.48 0.49
N PHE A 207 20.24 1.53 -0.33
CA PHE A 207 19.49 1.81 -1.55
C PHE A 207 18.07 2.27 -1.25
N ALA A 208 17.41 1.65 -0.27
CA ALA A 208 16.10 2.12 0.20
C ALA A 208 16.17 3.55 0.76
N ILE A 209 17.22 3.89 1.54
CA ILE A 209 17.42 5.26 2.04
C ILE A 209 17.60 6.22 0.87
N GLN A 210 18.52 5.95 -0.05
CA GLN A 210 18.79 6.85 -1.18
C GLN A 210 17.56 7.01 -2.09
N PHE A 211 16.79 5.94 -2.32
CA PHE A 211 15.51 6.00 -3.03
C PHE A 211 14.57 7.05 -2.42
N TYR A 212 14.36 7.00 -1.10
CA TYR A 212 13.45 7.95 -0.44
C TYR A 212 14.05 9.35 -0.28
N GLU A 213 15.37 9.49 -0.21
CA GLU A 213 16.00 10.82 -0.25
C GLU A 213 15.80 11.49 -1.62
N CYS A 214 15.93 10.74 -2.72
CA CYS A 214 15.53 11.22 -4.05
C CYS A 214 14.04 11.55 -4.12
N ALA A 215 13.17 10.68 -3.59
CA ALA A 215 11.72 10.91 -3.56
C ALA A 215 11.34 12.22 -2.85
N LYS A 216 11.95 12.49 -1.68
CA LYS A 216 11.70 13.72 -0.91
C LYS A 216 12.08 14.99 -1.68
N ARG A 217 13.12 14.94 -2.51
CA ARG A 217 13.54 16.07 -3.35
C ARG A 217 12.70 16.19 -4.62
N TYR A 218 12.24 15.06 -5.16
CA TYR A 218 11.48 15.02 -6.41
C TYR A 218 10.01 15.43 -6.26
N TYR A 219 9.26 14.83 -5.32
CA TYR A 219 7.80 15.00 -5.26
C TYR A 219 7.25 16.38 -4.91
N PRO A 220 7.98 17.30 -4.26
CA PRO A 220 7.48 18.65 -4.02
C PRO A 220 7.14 19.44 -5.31
N ASP A 221 7.89 19.23 -6.39
CA ASP A 221 7.70 19.95 -7.66
C ASP A 221 7.59 19.04 -8.90
N GLU A 222 8.08 17.80 -8.83
CA GLU A 222 8.13 16.80 -9.90
C GLU A 222 8.97 17.20 -11.13
N ILE A 223 9.93 18.13 -10.95
CA ILE A 223 10.70 18.74 -12.04
C ILE A 223 12.09 18.10 -12.21
N SER A 224 12.72 17.66 -11.12
CA SER A 224 14.10 17.17 -11.14
C SER A 224 14.22 15.80 -11.82
N VAL A 225 14.65 15.79 -13.08
CA VAL A 225 14.95 14.56 -13.84
C VAL A 225 16.02 13.73 -13.12
N ASN A 226 17.04 14.37 -12.56
CA ASN A 226 18.13 13.67 -11.86
C ASN A 226 17.63 12.95 -10.61
N ASP A 227 16.75 13.56 -9.82
CA ASP A 227 16.19 12.88 -8.65
C ASP A 227 15.26 11.72 -9.05
N ALA A 228 14.46 11.89 -10.10
CA ALA A 228 13.63 10.80 -10.62
C ALA A 228 14.47 9.62 -11.17
N LEU A 229 15.54 9.89 -11.92
CA LEU A 229 16.49 8.87 -12.36
C LEU A 229 17.22 8.22 -11.17
N GLY A 230 17.56 9.01 -10.15
CA GLY A 230 18.12 8.51 -8.89
C GLY A 230 17.15 7.57 -8.16
N MET A 231 15.85 7.85 -8.16
CA MET A 231 14.84 6.91 -7.65
C MET A 231 14.85 5.60 -8.44
N ILE A 232 14.89 5.67 -9.77
CA ILE A 232 14.90 4.48 -10.63
C ILE A 232 16.12 3.61 -10.35
N GLU A 233 17.31 4.21 -10.35
CA GLU A 233 18.57 3.51 -10.11
C GLU A 233 18.60 2.85 -8.72
N ASN A 234 18.23 3.59 -7.68
CA ASN A 234 18.25 3.05 -6.31
C ASN A 234 17.14 2.03 -6.07
N GLY A 235 15.98 2.16 -6.71
CA GLY A 235 14.92 1.15 -6.66
C GLY A 235 15.34 -0.17 -7.29
N ALA A 236 15.99 -0.13 -8.47
CA ALA A 236 16.52 -1.32 -9.11
C ALA A 236 17.58 -2.03 -8.26
N LYS A 237 18.57 -1.26 -7.76
CA LYS A 237 19.63 -1.79 -6.88
C LYS A 237 19.07 -2.34 -5.58
N PHE A 238 17.99 -1.75 -5.06
CA PHE A 238 17.27 -2.28 -3.91
C PHE A 238 16.66 -3.65 -4.23
N PHE A 239 15.93 -3.81 -5.33
CA PHE A 239 15.35 -5.09 -5.72
C PHE A 239 16.41 -6.17 -5.98
N GLU A 240 17.48 -5.84 -6.68
CA GLU A 240 18.62 -6.74 -6.90
C GLU A 240 19.20 -7.24 -5.56
N SER A 241 19.40 -6.32 -4.61
CA SER A 241 19.92 -6.66 -3.28
C SER A 241 18.96 -7.54 -2.48
N VAL A 242 17.65 -7.28 -2.57
CA VAL A 242 16.61 -8.10 -1.94
C VAL A 242 16.60 -9.50 -2.53
N ASN A 243 16.68 -9.63 -3.86
CA ASN A 243 16.69 -10.93 -4.54
C ASN A 243 17.93 -11.75 -4.20
N PHE A 244 19.11 -11.13 -4.16
CA PHE A 244 20.33 -11.79 -3.72
C PHE A 244 20.22 -12.26 -2.25
N TRP A 245 19.73 -11.39 -1.37
CA TRP A 245 19.50 -11.73 0.04
C TRP A 245 18.52 -12.89 0.19
N PHE A 246 17.39 -12.86 -0.51
CA PHE A 246 16.32 -13.85 -0.42
C PHE A 246 16.81 -15.22 -0.85
N LYS A 247 17.45 -15.33 -2.02
CA LYS A 247 18.02 -16.59 -2.55
C LYS A 247 19.08 -17.19 -1.60
N ARG A 248 19.94 -16.36 -1.00
CA ARG A 248 20.95 -16.83 -0.05
C ARG A 248 20.34 -17.38 1.25
N ASN A 249 19.18 -16.89 1.66
CA ASN A 249 18.56 -17.21 2.94
C ASN A 249 17.30 -18.10 2.83
N GLU A 250 16.91 -18.48 1.62
CA GLU A 250 15.63 -19.12 1.32
C GLU A 250 15.36 -20.35 2.20
N SER A 251 16.28 -21.32 2.25
CA SER A 251 16.10 -22.54 3.05
C SER A 251 15.91 -22.24 4.55
N LYS A 252 16.61 -21.24 5.06
CA LYS A 252 16.48 -20.80 6.46
C LYS A 252 15.13 -20.13 6.69
N ILE A 253 14.72 -19.23 5.81
CA ILE A 253 13.44 -18.50 5.90
C ILE A 253 12.26 -19.49 5.85
N ILE A 254 12.27 -20.43 4.91
CA ILE A 254 11.25 -21.48 4.80
C ILE A 254 11.18 -22.28 6.10
N SER A 255 12.33 -22.75 6.61
CA SER A 255 12.34 -23.49 7.87
C SER A 255 11.75 -22.69 9.04
N GLN A 256 12.00 -21.38 9.12
CA GLN A 256 11.49 -20.52 10.18
C GLN A 256 10.00 -20.19 10.05
N CYS A 257 9.48 -20.08 8.82
CA CYS A 257 8.07 -19.80 8.58
C CYS A 257 7.18 -21.03 8.79
N PHE A 258 7.72 -22.24 8.58
CA PHE A 258 6.95 -23.49 8.63
C PHE A 258 7.29 -24.42 9.80
N SER A 259 8.32 -24.13 10.62
CA SER A 259 8.64 -24.90 11.83
C SER A 259 7.69 -24.67 13.02
N THR A 260 6.74 -23.73 12.90
CA THR A 260 5.69 -23.51 13.89
C THR A 260 4.41 -24.30 13.63
N ASN A 261 4.35 -25.14 12.58
CA ASN A 261 3.34 -26.19 12.51
C ASN A 261 3.73 -27.27 13.53
N GLY A 262 3.16 -27.13 14.72
CA GLY A 262 3.35 -28.05 15.83
C GLY A 262 3.24 -29.50 15.40
N ARG A 263 4.03 -30.34 16.06
CA ARG A 263 3.82 -31.78 16.17
C ARG A 263 2.32 -32.07 16.19
N LEU A 264 1.80 -32.63 15.10
CA LEU A 264 0.64 -33.49 15.19
C LEU A 264 1.14 -34.76 15.90
N ASN A 265 0.67 -34.94 17.13
CA ASN A 265 0.68 -36.26 17.78
C ASN A 265 -0.21 -37.21 16.97
#